data_AF-A0A365Z886-F1
#
_entry.id   AF-A0A365Z886-F1
#
_cell.length_a   1.000
_cell.length_b   1.000
_cell.length_c   1.000
_cell.angle_alpha   90.00
_cell.angle_beta   90.00
_cell.angle_gamma   90.00
#
_symmetry.space_group_name_H-M   'P 1'
#
loop_
_entity.id
_entity.type
_entity.pdbx_description
1 polymer ?
#
loop_
_entity_poly.entity_id
_entity_poly.type
_entity_poly.pdbx_seq_one_letter_code
_entity_poly.pdbx_strand_id
1 'polypeptide(L)'
;MEVAFTAIGLAALVARLTSTLVELLGSCVPDEKEEPMLPGLDEPTSERAERRLREEREIWITTVRSDGQPQASPVGFLWDGAEFLVLSQPGTPKIGNLAGNPKVAMHLDLDRDSEDGSVLTLEGVATLDGEPLSADEAATYVDRYQDVIRAAQLTEQELFAEFSSVIRVRPTRVRFH
;
A
#
# COMPACT_ATOMS: atom_id res chain seq x y z
N MET A 1 -49.41 54.37 21.05
CA MET A 1 -47.94 54.51 20.97
C MET A 1 -47.39 53.28 21.64
N GLU A 2 -47.25 52.21 20.85
CA GLU A 2 -47.09 50.83 21.31
C GLU A 2 -45.77 50.34 20.70
N VAL A 3 -44.80 50.03 21.56
CA VAL A 3 -43.43 49.67 21.18
C VAL A 3 -43.37 48.15 21.11
N ALA A 4 -43.44 47.61 19.89
CA ALA A 4 -43.23 46.19 19.62
C ALA A 4 -41.76 45.83 19.84
N PHE A 5 -41.48 45.09 20.92
CA PHE A 5 -40.20 44.44 21.16
C PHE A 5 -40.06 43.22 20.24
N THR A 6 -39.13 43.32 19.30
CA THR A 6 -38.90 42.34 18.23
C THR A 6 -38.29 41.04 18.78
N ALA A 7 -39.06 39.95 18.77
CA ALA A 7 -38.64 38.58 19.10
C ALA A 7 -37.56 37.97 18.17
N ILE A 8 -36.98 38.75 17.26
CA ILE A 8 -36.00 38.32 16.25
C ILE A 8 -34.56 38.31 16.82
N GLY A 9 -34.29 39.06 17.90
CA GLY A 9 -32.94 39.17 18.47
C GLY A 9 -32.43 37.92 19.21
N LEU A 10 -33.31 37.19 19.91
CA LEU A 10 -32.90 36.07 20.76
C LEU A 10 -32.58 34.80 19.94
N ALA A 11 -33.33 34.55 18.86
CA ALA A 11 -33.06 33.41 17.97
C ALA A 11 -31.72 33.56 17.22
N ALA A 12 -31.38 34.77 16.79
CA ALA A 12 -30.10 35.04 16.13
C ALA A 12 -28.90 34.94 17.09
N LEU A 13 -29.08 35.31 18.36
CA LEU A 13 -28.04 35.20 19.39
C LEU A 13 -27.81 33.74 19.80
N VAL A 14 -28.87 32.93 19.94
CA VAL A 14 -28.77 31.49 20.20
C VAL A 14 -28.12 30.76 19.02
N ALA A 15 -28.50 31.10 17.78
CA ALA A 15 -27.88 30.51 16.58
C ALA A 15 -26.40 30.85 16.43
N ARG A 16 -25.99 32.09 16.76
CA ARG A 16 -24.56 32.47 16.79
C ARG A 16 -23.79 31.78 17.92
N LEU A 17 -24.39 31.62 19.11
CA LEU A 17 -23.78 30.91 20.22
C LEU A 17 -23.61 29.40 19.92
N THR A 18 -24.58 28.76 19.25
CA THR A 18 -24.45 27.36 18.83
C THR A 18 -23.41 27.19 17.71
N SER A 19 -23.33 28.13 16.76
CA SER A 19 -22.34 28.07 15.67
C SER A 19 -20.91 28.19 16.20
N THR A 20 -20.66 29.13 17.11
CA THR A 20 -19.33 29.32 17.72
C THR A 20 -18.96 28.19 18.69
N LEU A 21 -19.93 27.59 19.39
CA LEU A 21 -19.67 26.44 20.27
C LEU A 21 -19.35 25.15 19.48
N VAL A 22 -19.97 24.95 18.31
CA VAL A 22 -19.66 23.82 17.41
C VAL A 22 -18.27 23.98 16.79
N GLU A 23 -17.85 25.21 16.44
CA GLU A 23 -16.49 25.48 15.94
C GLU A 23 -15.41 25.35 17.04
N LEU A 24 -15.73 25.69 18.30
CA LEU A 24 -14.81 25.55 19.44
C LEU A 24 -14.67 24.11 19.96
N LEU A 25 -15.64 23.21 19.68
CA LEU A 25 -15.57 21.79 20.02
C LEU A 25 -15.10 20.90 18.85
N GLY A 26 -14.86 21.48 17.67
CA GLY A 26 -14.35 20.79 16.48
C GLY A 26 -12.83 20.78 16.32
N SER A 27 -12.08 21.18 17.35
CA SER A 27 -10.61 21.23 17.35
C SER A 27 -10.06 20.14 18.27
N CYS A 28 -9.15 19.31 17.75
CA CYS A 28 -8.46 18.16 18.37
C CYS A 28 -9.20 16.82 18.24
N VAL A 29 -9.08 16.19 17.07
CA VAL A 29 -8.11 15.09 16.86
C VAL A 29 -7.68 15.21 15.40
N PRO A 30 -6.39 15.45 15.05
CA PRO A 30 -5.97 15.23 13.67
C PRO A 30 -6.32 13.79 13.33
N ASP A 31 -6.83 13.52 12.12
CA ASP A 31 -6.94 12.16 11.60
C ASP A 31 -5.50 11.59 11.60
N GLU A 32 -5.08 11.03 12.73
CA GLU A 32 -3.97 10.10 12.81
C GLU A 32 -4.44 8.95 11.95
N LYS A 33 -4.18 9.06 10.64
CA LYS A 33 -4.03 7.87 9.84
C LYS A 33 -3.01 7.07 10.62
N GLU A 34 -3.45 6.02 11.33
CA GLU A 34 -2.56 5.02 11.87
C GLU A 34 -1.58 4.74 10.74
N GLU A 35 -0.34 5.24 10.88
CA GLU A 35 0.67 5.04 9.86
C GLU A 35 0.69 3.54 9.66
N PRO A 36 0.33 3.05 8.46
CA PRO A 36 -0.06 1.68 8.32
C PRO A 36 1.19 0.84 8.57
N MET A 37 1.25 0.32 9.78
CA MET A 37 2.38 -0.39 10.33
C MET A 37 2.29 -1.83 9.88
N LEU A 38 3.42 -2.43 9.50
CA LEU A 38 3.44 -3.84 9.13
C LEU A 38 2.82 -4.69 10.26
N PRO A 39 1.80 -5.51 9.97
CA PRO A 39 0.96 -6.08 11.01
C PRO A 39 1.74 -7.03 11.91
N GLY A 40 1.69 -6.76 13.21
CA GLY A 40 2.28 -7.60 14.25
C GLY A 40 3.76 -7.30 14.56
N LEU A 41 4.33 -6.22 14.03
CA LEU A 41 5.64 -5.72 14.44
C LEU A 41 5.50 -4.61 15.49
N ASP A 42 6.51 -4.46 16.36
CA ASP A 42 6.66 -3.24 17.15
C ASP A 42 7.24 -2.11 16.28
N GLU A 43 7.10 -0.86 16.74
CA GLU A 43 7.47 0.33 15.98
C GLU A 43 8.95 0.33 15.50
N PRO A 44 9.96 0.08 16.35
CA PRO A 44 11.36 0.03 15.89
C PRO A 44 11.65 -1.08 14.88
N THR A 45 10.90 -2.19 14.94
CA THR A 45 11.04 -3.29 13.98
C THR A 45 10.30 -2.98 12.68
N SER A 46 9.14 -2.32 12.74
CA SER A 46 8.42 -1.85 11.53
C SER A 46 9.26 -0.84 10.77
N GLU A 47 9.87 0.14 11.45
CA GLU A 47 10.74 1.14 10.80
C GLU A 47 11.92 0.50 10.05
N ARG A 48 12.55 -0.51 10.65
CA ARG A 48 13.64 -1.27 9.99
C ARG A 48 13.14 -2.05 8.78
N ALA A 49 11.99 -2.72 8.91
CA ALA A 49 11.38 -3.47 7.81
C ALA A 49 10.96 -2.54 6.66
N GLU A 50 10.33 -1.42 6.96
CA GLU A 50 9.91 -0.42 5.96
C GLU A 50 11.08 0.28 5.29
N ARG A 51 12.18 0.52 6.03
CA ARG A 51 13.43 0.99 5.41
C ARG A 51 13.89 0.02 4.34
N ARG A 52 13.90 -1.28 4.62
CA ARG A 52 14.28 -2.30 3.64
C ARG A 52 13.32 -2.36 2.45
N LEU A 53 12.01 -2.25 2.68
CA LEU A 53 11.03 -2.14 1.58
C LEU A 53 11.27 -0.91 0.69
N ARG A 54 11.77 0.20 1.26
CA ARG A 54 12.15 1.39 0.47
C ARG A 54 13.41 1.17 -0.35
N GLU A 55 14.44 0.53 0.24
CA GLU A 55 15.77 0.35 -0.33
C GLU A 55 15.85 -0.80 -1.35
N GLU A 56 15.13 -1.90 -1.12
CA GLU A 56 15.17 -3.08 -1.97
C GLU A 56 14.18 -2.98 -3.13
N ARG A 57 14.64 -3.40 -4.32
CA ARG A 57 13.87 -3.25 -5.56
C ARG A 57 13.06 -4.48 -5.94
N GLU A 58 13.40 -5.63 -5.36
CA GLU A 58 12.80 -6.92 -5.66
C GLU A 58 12.37 -7.60 -4.37
N ILE A 59 11.29 -8.37 -4.45
CA ILE A 59 10.80 -9.23 -3.38
C ILE A 59 10.44 -10.58 -3.98
N TRP A 60 10.69 -11.66 -3.26
CA TRP A 60 10.26 -12.98 -3.70
C TRP A 60 8.79 -13.16 -3.36
N ILE A 61 7.98 -13.57 -4.34
CA ILE A 61 6.60 -13.99 -4.13
C ILE A 61 6.48 -15.50 -4.38
N THR A 62 5.87 -16.19 -3.41
CA THR A 62 5.50 -17.60 -3.52
C THR A 62 4.00 -17.73 -3.70
N THR A 63 3.60 -18.34 -4.81
CA THR A 63 2.21 -18.70 -5.13
C THR A 63 2.06 -20.22 -5.14
N VAL A 64 0.83 -20.73 -5.09
CA VAL A 64 0.58 -22.18 -5.05
C VAL A 64 -0.24 -22.59 -6.26
N ARG A 65 0.31 -23.53 -7.05
CA ARG A 65 -0.40 -24.10 -8.20
C ARG A 65 -1.58 -24.95 -7.76
N SER A 66 -2.54 -25.17 -8.66
CA SER A 66 -3.76 -25.94 -8.39
C SER A 66 -3.54 -27.37 -7.88
N ASP A 67 -2.37 -27.97 -8.15
CA ASP A 67 -1.98 -29.28 -7.62
C ASP A 67 -1.21 -29.23 -6.29
N GLY A 68 -1.13 -28.05 -5.68
CA GLY A 68 -0.49 -27.82 -4.39
C GLY A 68 1.01 -27.50 -4.46
N GLN A 69 1.63 -27.47 -5.65
CA GLN A 69 3.05 -27.13 -5.78
C GLN A 69 3.29 -25.62 -5.52
N PRO A 70 4.05 -25.23 -4.48
CA PRO A 70 4.49 -23.84 -4.32
C PRO A 70 5.52 -23.46 -5.38
N GLN A 71 5.45 -22.22 -5.87
CA GLN A 71 6.31 -21.65 -6.90
C GLN A 71 6.73 -20.24 -6.47
N ALA A 72 8.04 -20.06 -6.29
CA ALA A 72 8.67 -18.78 -5.93
C ALA A 72 9.29 -18.10 -7.15
N SER A 73 9.25 -16.77 -7.18
CA SER A 73 9.96 -15.96 -8.18
C SER A 73 10.19 -14.54 -7.65
N PRO A 74 11.27 -13.86 -8.07
CA PRO A 74 11.44 -12.44 -7.77
C PRO A 74 10.44 -11.60 -8.56
N VAL A 75 9.98 -10.51 -7.96
CA VAL A 75 9.12 -9.50 -8.58
C VAL A 75 9.54 -8.10 -8.13
N GLY A 76 9.41 -7.12 -9.02
CA GLY A 76 9.38 -5.71 -8.62
C GLY A 76 8.10 -5.39 -7.86
N PHE A 77 8.13 -4.39 -6.98
CA PHE A 77 7.00 -4.01 -6.16
C PHE A 77 7.03 -2.52 -5.79
N LEU A 78 5.84 -1.99 -5.48
CA LEU A 78 5.66 -0.79 -4.66
C LEU A 78 5.05 -1.18 -3.32
N TRP A 79 5.38 -0.41 -2.28
CA TRP A 79 4.79 -0.50 -0.95
C TRP A 79 4.24 0.88 -0.59
N ASP A 80 2.94 0.98 -0.33
CA ASP A 80 2.27 2.24 0.02
C ASP A 80 2.02 2.39 1.53
N GLY A 81 2.54 1.45 2.32
CA GLY A 81 2.29 1.34 3.76
C GLY A 81 1.16 0.37 4.11
N ALA A 82 0.24 0.07 3.20
CA ALA A 82 -0.88 -0.84 3.45
C ALA A 82 -0.83 -2.12 2.61
N GLU A 83 -0.52 -1.99 1.32
CA GLU A 83 -0.55 -3.07 0.35
C GLU A 83 0.67 -3.02 -0.57
N PHE A 84 1.09 -4.19 -1.03
CA PHE A 84 2.09 -4.31 -2.08
C PHE A 84 1.41 -4.23 -3.43
N LEU A 85 2.00 -3.49 -4.36
CA LEU A 85 1.60 -3.48 -5.76
C LEU A 85 2.70 -4.15 -6.59
N VAL A 86 2.34 -5.18 -7.34
CA VAL A 86 3.24 -5.94 -8.20
C VAL A 86 2.68 -5.95 -9.62
N LEU A 87 3.52 -5.65 -10.61
CA LEU A 87 3.18 -5.80 -12.01
C LEU A 87 3.67 -7.14 -12.56
N SER A 88 2.90 -7.75 -13.45
CA SER A 88 3.26 -8.99 -14.11
C SER A 88 2.79 -9.02 -15.56
N GLN A 89 3.49 -9.81 -16.39
CA GLN A 89 2.99 -10.17 -17.70
C GLN A 89 1.71 -11.02 -17.56
N PRO A 90 0.70 -10.80 -18.42
CA PRO A 90 -0.44 -11.69 -18.52
C PRO A 90 -0.05 -13.13 -18.83
N GLY A 91 -0.81 -14.10 -18.30
CA GLY A 91 -0.63 -15.52 -18.60
C GLY A 91 0.57 -16.19 -17.92
N THR A 92 1.33 -15.50 -17.07
CA THR A 92 2.37 -16.13 -16.26
C THR A 92 1.78 -17.14 -15.26
N PRO A 93 2.54 -18.18 -14.84
CA PRO A 93 2.03 -19.18 -13.91
C PRO A 93 1.46 -18.61 -12.61
N LYS A 94 2.05 -17.52 -12.07
CA LYS A 94 1.53 -16.86 -10.87
C LYS A 94 0.15 -16.26 -11.06
N ILE A 95 -0.16 -15.68 -12.22
CA ILE A 95 -1.50 -15.13 -12.50
C ILE A 95 -2.53 -16.26 -12.46
N GLY A 96 -2.23 -17.39 -13.10
CA GLY A 96 -3.08 -18.58 -13.04
C GLY A 96 -3.24 -19.14 -11.62
N ASN A 97 -2.14 -19.20 -10.86
CA ASN A 97 -2.15 -19.66 -9.46
C ASN A 97 -3.03 -18.75 -8.59
N LEU A 98 -2.89 -17.43 -8.70
CA LEU A 98 -3.62 -16.45 -7.90
C LEU A 98 -5.12 -16.44 -8.17
N ALA A 99 -5.53 -16.73 -9.41
CA ALA A 99 -6.94 -16.88 -9.75
C ALA A 99 -7.61 -18.06 -9.01
N GLY A 100 -6.85 -19.12 -8.68
CA GLY A 100 -7.36 -20.28 -7.94
C GLY A 100 -7.09 -20.25 -6.43
N ASN A 101 -5.99 -19.62 -6.01
CA ASN A 101 -5.59 -19.51 -4.62
C ASN A 101 -4.92 -18.14 -4.36
N PRO A 102 -5.61 -17.20 -3.69
CA PRO A 102 -5.07 -15.86 -3.44
C PRO A 102 -4.03 -15.81 -2.32
N LYS A 103 -3.78 -16.90 -1.59
CA LYS A 103 -2.82 -16.89 -0.48
C LYS A 103 -1.40 -16.93 -1.00
N VAL A 104 -0.58 -15.99 -0.54
CA VAL A 104 0.83 -15.86 -0.91
C VAL A 104 1.72 -15.77 0.32
N ALA A 105 2.98 -16.14 0.12
CA ALA A 105 4.06 -15.73 1.01
C ALA A 105 5.01 -14.82 0.23
N MET A 106 5.57 -13.81 0.88
CA MET A 106 6.60 -12.96 0.30
C MET A 106 7.77 -12.80 1.25
N HIS A 107 8.97 -12.60 0.72
CA HIS A 107 10.14 -12.30 1.52
C HIS A 107 11.17 -11.47 0.75
N LEU A 108 11.89 -10.63 1.46
CA LEU A 108 13.12 -10.03 0.97
C LEU A 108 14.27 -11.04 1.11
N ASP A 109 15.41 -10.75 0.50
CA ASP A 109 16.61 -11.55 0.73
C ASP A 109 17.16 -11.32 2.15
N LEU A 110 18.19 -12.06 2.56
CA LEU A 110 18.85 -11.77 3.83
C LEU A 110 19.66 -10.48 3.72
N ASP A 111 19.51 -9.58 4.68
CA ASP A 111 20.36 -8.39 4.78
C ASP A 111 21.70 -8.78 5.38
N ARG A 112 22.60 -9.30 4.54
CA ARG A 112 23.92 -9.80 4.95
C ARG A 112 24.87 -8.70 5.44
N ASP A 113 24.55 -7.44 5.17
CA ASP A 113 25.37 -6.29 5.55
C ASP A 113 24.95 -5.70 6.90
N SER A 114 23.73 -6.01 7.36
CA SER A 114 23.27 -5.71 8.71
C SER A 114 23.90 -6.61 9.79
N GLU A 115 24.13 -6.06 10.98
CA GLU A 115 24.65 -6.82 12.13
C GLU A 115 23.69 -7.92 12.60
N ASP A 116 22.38 -7.76 12.36
CA ASP A 116 21.34 -8.71 12.74
C ASP A 116 21.04 -9.76 11.66
N GLY A 117 21.52 -9.58 10.43
CA GLY A 117 21.30 -10.54 9.34
C GLY A 117 19.82 -10.68 8.97
N SER A 118 19.05 -9.59 9.14
CA SER A 118 17.60 -9.67 9.19
C SER A 118 16.95 -10.18 7.89
N VAL A 119 15.75 -10.75 8.00
CA VAL A 119 14.88 -11.10 6.87
C VAL A 119 13.44 -10.68 7.13
N LEU A 120 12.88 -9.91 6.19
CA LEU A 120 11.45 -9.66 6.12
C LEU A 120 10.75 -10.86 5.47
N THR A 121 9.83 -11.48 6.20
CA THR A 121 8.92 -12.51 5.65
C THR A 121 7.49 -12.14 5.97
N LEU A 122 6.57 -12.39 5.04
CA LEU A 122 5.16 -12.13 5.23
C LEU A 122 4.27 -13.18 4.57
N GLU A 123 3.07 -13.33 5.11
CA GLU A 123 1.93 -14.00 4.49
C GLU A 123 0.92 -12.94 4.08
N GLY A 124 0.26 -13.12 2.95
CA GLY A 124 -0.69 -12.15 2.44
C GLY A 124 -1.81 -12.77 1.62
N VAL A 125 -2.81 -11.94 1.33
CA VAL A 125 -3.88 -12.24 0.38
C VAL A 125 -3.71 -11.34 -0.82
N ALA A 126 -3.56 -11.96 -1.99
CA ALA A 126 -3.41 -11.28 -3.26
C ALA A 126 -4.76 -11.11 -3.95
N THR A 127 -4.95 -9.98 -4.61
CA THR A 127 -6.03 -9.71 -5.55
C THR A 127 -5.46 -9.38 -6.91
N LEU A 128 -6.09 -9.89 -7.96
CA LEU A 128 -5.83 -9.46 -9.33
C LEU A 128 -6.71 -8.25 -9.60
N ASP A 129 -6.08 -7.09 -9.72
CA ASP A 129 -6.79 -5.86 -10.07
C ASP A 129 -7.03 -5.87 -11.59
N GLY A 130 -8.29 -5.68 -11.98
CA GLY A 130 -8.71 -5.67 -13.38
C GLY A 130 -8.49 -4.31 -14.04
N GLU A 131 -8.25 -3.27 -13.23
CA GLU A 131 -8.00 -1.92 -13.70
C GLU A 131 -6.49 -1.68 -13.87
N PRO A 132 -6.09 -0.82 -14.83
CA PRO A 132 -4.72 -0.36 -14.93
C PRO A 132 -4.34 0.50 -13.71
N LEU A 133 -3.03 0.72 -13.55
CA LEU A 133 -2.53 1.66 -12.54
C LEU A 133 -3.15 3.05 -12.69
N SER A 134 -3.40 3.70 -11.56
CA SER A 134 -3.65 5.13 -11.53
C SER A 134 -2.42 5.90 -12.05
N ALA A 135 -2.62 7.16 -12.45
CA ALA A 135 -1.52 8.00 -12.92
C ALA A 135 -0.41 8.18 -11.86
N ASP A 136 -0.78 8.28 -10.58
CA ASP A 136 0.17 8.45 -9.48
C ASP A 136 0.96 7.16 -9.21
N GLU A 137 0.30 5.99 -9.23
CA GLU A 137 0.98 4.69 -9.13
C GLU A 137 1.93 4.47 -10.32
N ALA A 138 1.51 4.80 -11.54
CA ALA A 138 2.34 4.70 -12.73
C ALA A 138 3.58 5.60 -12.63
N ALA A 139 3.40 6.86 -12.23
CA ALA A 139 4.50 7.80 -12.03
C ALA A 139 5.48 7.32 -10.94
N THR A 140 4.96 6.81 -9.82
CA THR A 140 5.76 6.25 -8.73
C THR A 140 6.55 5.02 -9.18
N TYR A 141 5.92 4.14 -9.97
CA TYR A 141 6.58 2.97 -10.54
C TYR A 141 7.71 3.36 -11.48
N VAL A 142 7.46 4.31 -12.38
CA VAL A 142 8.48 4.80 -13.32
C VAL A 142 9.63 5.44 -12.57
N ASP A 143 9.38 6.29 -11.57
CA ASP A 143 10.45 6.91 -10.79
C ASP A 143 11.36 5.87 -10.11
N ARG A 144 10.74 4.85 -9.50
CA ARG A 144 11.45 3.76 -8.81
C ARG A 144 12.27 2.88 -9.75
N TYR A 145 11.78 2.64 -10.98
CA TYR A 145 12.36 1.67 -11.91
C TYR A 145 12.96 2.29 -13.19
N GLN A 146 13.11 3.62 -13.25
CA GLN A 146 13.56 4.35 -14.45
C GLN A 146 14.86 3.84 -15.06
N ASP A 147 15.81 3.41 -14.23
CA ASP A 147 17.10 2.87 -14.65
C ASP A 147 16.97 1.47 -15.25
N VAL A 148 16.11 0.62 -14.69
CA VAL A 148 15.77 -0.70 -15.24
C VAL A 148 15.06 -0.55 -16.58
N ILE A 149 14.06 0.34 -16.66
CA ILE A 149 13.32 0.64 -17.89
C ILE A 149 14.29 1.13 -18.98
N ARG A 150 15.18 2.07 -18.64
CA ARG A 150 16.20 2.60 -19.56
C ARG A 150 17.18 1.52 -20.01
N ALA A 151 17.63 0.66 -19.11
CA ALA A 151 18.55 -0.44 -19.43
C ALA A 151 17.90 -1.48 -20.37
N ALA A 152 16.60 -1.74 -20.19
CA ALA A 152 15.80 -2.60 -21.06
C ALA A 152 15.42 -1.96 -22.40
N GLN A 153 15.72 -0.67 -22.61
CA GLN A 153 15.35 0.12 -23.80
C GLN A 153 13.84 0.14 -24.06
N LEU A 154 13.03 0.09 -23.00
CA LEU A 154 11.58 0.17 -23.07
C LEU A 154 11.12 1.62 -22.86
N THR A 155 10.05 2.00 -23.54
CA THR A 155 9.24 3.16 -23.16
C THR A 155 8.31 2.81 -21.99
N GLU A 156 7.79 3.81 -21.27
CA GLU A 156 6.79 3.60 -20.22
C GLU A 156 5.52 2.92 -20.78
N GLN A 157 5.11 3.31 -21.98
CA GLN A 157 3.96 2.71 -22.65
C GLN A 157 4.17 1.23 -22.97
N GLU A 158 5.36 0.86 -23.46
CA GLU A 158 5.70 -0.55 -23.72
C GLU A 158 5.77 -1.35 -22.43
N LEU A 159 6.39 -0.80 -21.37
CA LEU A 159 6.43 -1.42 -20.06
C LEU A 159 5.02 -1.73 -19.54
N PHE A 160 4.12 -0.75 -19.51
CA PHE A 160 2.77 -0.97 -18.98
C PHE A 160 1.88 -1.81 -19.89
N ALA A 161 2.15 -1.85 -21.20
CA ALA A 161 1.50 -2.79 -22.11
C ALA A 161 1.94 -4.24 -21.83
N GLU A 162 3.25 -4.45 -21.64
CA GLU A 162 3.83 -5.76 -21.38
C GLU A 162 3.47 -6.29 -19.98
N PHE A 163 3.61 -5.44 -18.95
CA PHE A 163 3.36 -5.76 -17.55
C PHE A 163 1.98 -5.24 -17.10
N SER A 164 0.95 -5.69 -17.81
CA SER A 164 -0.43 -5.19 -17.67
C SER A 164 -1.30 -5.92 -16.63
N SER A 165 -0.79 -6.96 -15.97
CA SER A 165 -1.49 -7.59 -14.85
C SER A 165 -1.06 -6.98 -13.52
N VAL A 166 -2.00 -6.35 -12.82
CA VAL A 166 -1.78 -5.71 -11.52
C VAL A 166 -2.15 -6.68 -10.40
N ILE A 167 -1.20 -6.96 -9.51
CA ILE A 167 -1.40 -7.80 -8.33
C ILE A 167 -1.28 -6.89 -7.10
N ARG A 168 -2.32 -6.82 -6.28
CA ARG A 168 -2.25 -6.19 -4.96
C ARG A 168 -2.13 -7.25 -3.89
N VAL A 169 -1.23 -7.10 -2.93
CA VAL A 169 -1.06 -8.05 -1.82
C VAL A 169 -1.22 -7.32 -0.50
N ARG A 170 -2.25 -7.69 0.25
CA ARG A 170 -2.45 -7.20 1.62
C ARG A 170 -1.75 -8.14 2.60
N PRO A 171 -0.78 -7.66 3.39
CA PRO A 171 -0.14 -8.46 4.42
C PRO A 171 -1.15 -8.87 5.50
N THR A 172 -1.05 -10.11 5.95
CA THR A 172 -1.88 -10.66 7.04
C THR A 172 -1.05 -11.08 8.25
N ARG A 173 0.24 -11.37 8.02
CA ARG A 173 1.19 -11.69 9.07
C ARG A 173 2.59 -11.33 8.60
N VAL A 174 3.33 -10.58 9.40
CA VAL A 174 4.70 -10.16 9.08
C VAL A 174 5.64 -10.64 10.18
N ARG A 175 6.88 -10.96 9.78
CA ARG A 175 7.99 -11.26 10.69
C ARG A 175 9.24 -10.58 10.16
N PHE A 176 10.03 -10.07 11.08
CA PHE A 176 11.33 -9.47 10.83
C PHE A 176 12.27 -9.95 11.92
N HIS A 177 13.29 -10.71 11.56
CA HIS A 177 14.21 -11.38 12.48
C HIS A 177 15.57 -11.58 11.82
#